data_AF-H8X7H7-F1
#
_entry.id   AF-H8X7H7-F1
#
_cell.length_a   1.000
_cell.length_b   1.000
_cell.length_c   1.000
_cell.angle_alpha   90.00
_cell.angle_beta   90.00
_cell.angle_gamma   90.00
#
_symmetry.space_group_name_H-M   'P 1'
#
loop_
_entity.id
_entity.type
_entity.pdbx_description
1 polymer ?
#
loop_
_entity_poly.entity_id
_entity_poly.type
_entity_poly.pdbx_seq_one_letter_code
_entity_poly.pdbx_strand_id
1 'polypeptide(L)'
;MVLKTFKLDRKQHISATALTPEAFAPYGGVISADHQLQNVQKSEANYGTAIKLHKVAPIVNNFHNSTSGTKETANWNIFRCTAPKHLIKHGGSKSVYLSKVLERHPFSTQTFVPMGQDKSKLSYLVIVAKTNESTSQKLPDPSQIKAFICKGNQSITYGAGIWHAPMVVIDETITHLDFAVLIHENGVAEEDCQECYFDPGYNIEYTLESSKL
;
A
#
# COMPACT_ATOMS: atom_id res chain seq x y z
N MET A 1 -8.05 15.82 0.97
CA MET A 1 -7.79 17.08 1.72
C MET A 1 -6.44 17.02 2.43
N VAL A 2 -5.64 18.08 2.39
CA VAL A 2 -4.34 18.15 3.08
C VAL A 2 -4.53 18.55 4.56
N LEU A 3 -4.09 17.70 5.49
CA LEU A 3 -4.23 17.94 6.93
C LEU A 3 -3.01 18.63 7.55
N LYS A 4 -1.79 18.27 7.12
CA LYS A 4 -0.54 18.78 7.73
C LYS A 4 0.66 18.63 6.81
N THR A 5 1.63 19.53 6.95
CA THR A 5 3.00 19.36 6.48
C THR A 5 3.94 19.20 7.67
N PHE A 6 4.57 18.03 7.79
CA PHE A 6 5.60 17.76 8.80
C PHE A 6 6.95 18.30 8.36
N LYS A 7 7.60 19.05 9.25
CA LYS A 7 8.99 19.48 9.09
C LYS A 7 9.89 18.48 9.81
N LEU A 8 10.73 17.79 9.04
CA LEU A 8 11.71 16.84 9.56
C LEU A 8 13.09 17.50 9.50
N ASP A 9 13.91 17.28 10.54
CA ASP A 9 15.24 17.91 10.61
C ASP A 9 16.19 17.44 9.50
N ARG A 10 15.94 16.24 8.96
CA ARG A 10 16.70 15.63 7.87
C ARG A 10 15.85 14.61 7.12
N LYS A 11 16.33 14.21 5.93
CA LYS A 11 15.79 13.03 5.24
C LYS A 11 16.14 11.78 6.06
N GLN A 12 15.14 11.11 6.59
CA GLN A 12 15.34 9.83 7.25
C GLN A 12 15.47 8.72 6.20
N HIS A 13 16.24 7.68 6.50
CA HIS A 13 16.45 6.53 5.63
C HIS A 13 15.69 5.34 6.17
N ILE A 14 14.84 4.73 5.32
CA ILE A 14 14.03 3.56 5.64
C ILE A 14 14.38 2.47 4.63
N SER A 15 14.90 1.34 5.10
CA SER A 15 15.12 0.18 4.24
C SER A 15 13.82 -0.58 4.04
N ALA A 16 13.44 -0.79 2.78
CA ALA A 16 12.31 -1.64 2.42
C ALA A 16 12.65 -3.11 2.69
N THR A 17 11.70 -3.82 3.27
CA THR A 17 11.81 -5.26 3.57
C THR A 17 10.82 -6.06 2.73
N ALA A 18 11.02 -7.37 2.58
CA ALA A 18 10.09 -8.20 1.82
C ALA A 18 8.68 -8.16 2.46
N LEU A 19 7.65 -7.98 1.63
CA LEU A 19 6.27 -8.01 2.10
C LEU A 19 5.87 -9.42 2.54
N THR A 20 5.36 -9.55 3.76
CA THR A 20 4.72 -10.77 4.30
C THR A 20 3.40 -10.41 4.98
N PRO A 21 2.43 -11.34 5.07
CA PRO A 21 1.18 -11.10 5.81
C PRO A 21 1.43 -10.68 7.26
N GLU A 22 2.38 -11.32 7.94
CA GLU A 22 2.66 -11.09 9.36
C GLU A 22 3.24 -9.71 9.62
N ALA A 23 4.20 -9.28 8.78
CA ALA A 23 4.81 -7.96 8.93
C ALA A 23 3.85 -6.82 8.54
N PHE A 24 2.88 -7.09 7.66
CA PHE A 24 1.91 -6.10 7.20
C PHE A 24 0.62 -6.06 8.03
N ALA A 25 0.34 -7.09 8.85
CA ALA A 25 -0.87 -7.19 9.67
C ALA A 25 -1.23 -5.94 10.49
N PRO A 26 -0.28 -5.15 11.05
CA PRO A 26 -0.62 -3.91 11.76
C PRO A 26 -1.16 -2.78 10.88
N TYR A 27 -1.06 -2.90 9.56
CA TYR A 27 -1.39 -1.88 8.56
C TYR A 27 -2.55 -2.31 7.65
N GLY A 28 -2.96 -3.58 7.72
CA GLY A 28 -4.01 -4.13 6.87
C GLY A 28 -3.79 -5.61 6.57
N GLY A 29 -4.04 -6.02 5.34
CA GLY A 29 -3.91 -7.40 4.89
C GLY A 29 -3.10 -7.56 3.61
N VAL A 30 -2.64 -8.78 3.38
CA VAL A 30 -1.95 -9.18 2.14
C VAL A 30 -2.71 -10.33 1.53
N ILE A 31 -2.93 -10.29 0.21
CA ILE A 31 -3.40 -11.42 -0.58
C ILE A 31 -2.17 -12.02 -1.25
N SER A 32 -1.69 -13.15 -0.74
CA SER A 32 -0.53 -13.84 -1.29
C SER A 32 -0.64 -15.34 -1.05
N ALA A 33 -0.97 -16.09 -2.11
CA ALA A 33 -1.13 -17.54 -2.03
C ALA A 33 0.14 -18.22 -1.49
N ASP A 34 1.32 -17.83 -1.96
CA ASP A 34 2.60 -18.41 -1.55
C ASP A 34 2.85 -18.32 -0.03
N HIS A 35 2.41 -17.25 0.62
CA HIS A 35 2.55 -17.08 2.07
C HIS A 35 1.42 -17.74 2.86
N GLN A 36 0.21 -17.75 2.31
CA GLN A 36 -1.01 -18.07 3.07
C GLN A 36 -1.46 -19.51 2.90
N LEU A 37 -1.06 -20.22 1.85
CA LEU A 37 -1.53 -21.57 1.51
C LEU A 37 -1.43 -22.57 2.67
N GLN A 38 -0.43 -22.45 3.53
CA GLN A 38 -0.23 -23.36 4.66
C GLN A 38 -0.86 -22.89 5.97
N ASN A 39 -1.14 -21.59 6.11
CA ASN A 39 -1.39 -20.96 7.41
C ASN A 39 -2.82 -20.42 7.57
N VAL A 40 -3.65 -20.47 6.54
CA VAL A 40 -5.04 -19.99 6.58
C VAL A 40 -6.04 -21.13 6.38
N GLN A 41 -7.25 -20.93 6.86
CA GLN A 41 -8.36 -21.84 6.58
C GLN A 41 -8.51 -21.97 5.05
N LYS A 42 -8.62 -23.21 4.57
CA LYS A 42 -8.77 -23.52 3.14
C LYS A 42 -9.79 -24.62 2.90
N SER A 43 -10.38 -24.61 1.72
CA SER A 43 -11.21 -25.72 1.22
C SER A 43 -10.87 -26.01 -0.22
N GLU A 44 -11.09 -27.25 -0.65
CA GLU A 44 -11.04 -27.60 -2.06
C GLU A 44 -12.26 -27.03 -2.80
N ALA A 45 -12.06 -26.76 -4.08
CA ALA A 45 -13.06 -26.31 -5.03
C ALA A 45 -12.74 -26.90 -6.41
N ASN A 46 -13.64 -26.68 -7.38
CA ASN A 46 -13.46 -27.11 -8.78
C ASN A 46 -13.06 -28.58 -8.92
N TYR A 47 -13.75 -29.47 -8.20
CA TYR A 47 -13.51 -30.92 -8.25
C TYR A 47 -12.03 -31.30 -8.01
N GLY A 48 -11.38 -30.63 -7.05
CA GLY A 48 -9.99 -30.93 -6.64
C GLY A 48 -8.92 -30.14 -7.41
N THR A 49 -9.30 -29.26 -8.33
CA THR A 49 -8.34 -28.46 -9.12
C THR A 49 -8.10 -27.04 -8.58
N ALA A 50 -8.83 -26.63 -7.53
CA ALA A 50 -8.64 -25.32 -6.91
C ALA A 50 -8.64 -25.41 -5.38
N ILE A 51 -7.84 -24.54 -4.76
CA ILE A 51 -7.81 -24.33 -3.31
C ILE A 51 -8.33 -22.92 -3.05
N LYS A 52 -9.44 -22.81 -2.31
CA LYS A 52 -9.96 -21.54 -1.82
C LYS A 52 -9.30 -21.22 -0.49
N LEU A 53 -8.50 -20.17 -0.45
CA LEU A 53 -7.98 -19.58 0.78
C LEU A 53 -9.02 -18.62 1.35
N HIS A 54 -9.52 -18.88 2.56
CA HIS A 54 -10.63 -18.12 3.12
C HIS A 54 -10.14 -16.86 3.83
N LYS A 55 -10.80 -15.72 3.53
CA LYS A 55 -10.70 -14.47 4.31
C LYS A 55 -9.25 -13.98 4.54
N VAL A 56 -8.44 -14.02 3.49
CA VAL A 56 -7.00 -13.69 3.53
C VAL A 56 -6.67 -12.21 3.74
N ALA A 57 -7.62 -11.31 3.46
CA ALA A 57 -7.50 -9.87 3.68
C ALA A 57 -8.86 -9.28 4.14
N PRO A 58 -8.86 -8.22 4.96
CA PRO A 58 -10.08 -7.59 5.45
C PRO A 58 -10.74 -6.72 4.37
N ILE A 59 -12.07 -6.57 4.44
CA ILE A 59 -12.82 -5.54 3.72
C ILE A 59 -13.66 -4.81 4.75
N VAL A 60 -13.45 -3.51 4.91
CA VAL A 60 -14.12 -2.68 5.92
C VAL A 60 -14.74 -1.46 5.27
N ASN A 61 -15.97 -1.15 5.68
CA ASN A 61 -16.72 0.04 5.30
C ASN A 61 -17.33 0.66 6.57
N ASN A 62 -16.87 1.86 6.90
CA ASN A 62 -17.24 2.63 8.08
C ASN A 62 -17.87 3.98 7.71
N PHE A 63 -18.38 4.15 6.48
CA PHE A 63 -18.99 5.42 6.06
C PHE A 63 -20.25 5.79 6.85
N HIS A 64 -20.85 4.85 7.59
CA HIS A 64 -21.87 5.16 8.59
C HIS A 64 -21.38 6.12 9.70
N ASN A 65 -20.06 6.28 9.87
CA ASN A 65 -19.44 7.25 10.78
C ASN A 65 -18.99 8.53 10.08
N SER A 66 -19.29 8.72 8.78
CA SER A 66 -18.95 9.94 8.06
C SER A 66 -19.79 11.12 8.55
N THR A 67 -19.27 12.34 8.42
CA THR A 67 -19.94 13.54 8.93
C THR A 67 -21.04 13.99 7.98
N SER A 68 -20.83 13.84 6.68
CA SER A 68 -21.76 14.27 5.65
C SER A 68 -23.05 13.45 5.65
N GLY A 69 -23.00 12.20 6.13
CA GLY A 69 -24.09 11.24 5.97
C GLY A 69 -24.33 10.83 4.50
N THR A 70 -23.44 11.21 3.59
CA THR A 70 -23.53 10.85 2.17
C THR A 70 -23.26 9.36 2.03
N LYS A 71 -24.20 8.67 1.37
CA LYS A 71 -24.12 7.24 1.12
C LYS A 71 -22.94 6.90 0.21
N GLU A 72 -22.16 5.91 0.60
CA GLU A 72 -21.04 5.37 -0.14
C GLU A 72 -21.44 4.28 -1.16
N THR A 73 -20.54 4.00 -2.09
CA THR A 73 -20.59 2.84 -2.98
C THR A 73 -19.29 2.05 -2.92
N ALA A 74 -19.37 0.73 -3.11
CA ALA A 74 -18.20 -0.11 -3.32
C ALA A 74 -17.79 -0.02 -4.80
N ASN A 75 -16.56 0.40 -5.06
CA ASN A 75 -16.08 0.72 -6.41
C ASN A 75 -14.87 -0.16 -6.75
N TRP A 76 -14.88 -0.67 -7.99
CA TRP A 76 -13.66 -1.14 -8.65
C TRP A 76 -13.13 -0.02 -9.54
N ASN A 77 -11.93 0.43 -9.23
CA ASN A 77 -11.18 1.40 -10.01
C ASN A 77 -9.98 0.70 -10.68
N ILE A 78 -9.42 1.33 -11.72
CA ILE A 78 -8.14 0.90 -12.30
C ILE A 78 -7.11 2.01 -12.12
N PHE A 79 -5.95 1.64 -11.59
CA PHE A 79 -4.81 2.54 -11.45
C PHE A 79 -3.73 2.08 -12.42
N ARG A 80 -3.44 2.91 -13.43
CA ARG A 80 -2.33 2.70 -14.36
C ARG A 80 -1.12 3.49 -13.87
N CYS A 81 -0.18 2.81 -13.23
CA CYS A 81 0.93 3.45 -12.54
C CYS A 81 2.25 3.33 -13.32
N THR A 82 3.00 4.42 -13.41
CA THR A 82 4.36 4.47 -13.98
C THR A 82 5.37 4.67 -12.86
N ALA A 83 6.57 4.11 -13.01
CA ALA A 83 7.65 4.38 -12.07
C ALA A 83 7.97 5.90 -11.99
N PRO A 84 8.00 6.51 -10.79
CA PRO A 84 8.28 7.93 -10.63
C PRO A 84 9.79 8.20 -10.72
N LYS A 85 10.38 8.02 -11.91
CA LYS A 85 11.84 8.05 -12.14
C LYS A 85 12.54 9.31 -11.61
N HIS A 86 11.87 10.45 -11.63
CA HIS A 86 12.39 11.72 -11.10
C HIS A 86 12.57 11.74 -9.57
N LEU A 87 11.96 10.79 -8.85
CA LEU A 87 12.10 10.59 -7.40
C LEU A 87 12.97 9.38 -7.05
N ILE A 88 13.45 8.62 -8.04
CA ILE A 88 14.27 7.43 -7.86
C ILE A 88 15.72 7.76 -8.21
N LYS A 89 16.65 7.34 -7.36
CA LYS A 89 18.09 7.40 -7.61
C LYS A 89 18.68 6.01 -7.51
N HIS A 90 19.47 5.61 -8.50
CA HIS A 90 20.20 4.34 -8.49
C HIS A 90 21.65 4.57 -8.04
N GLY A 91 22.18 3.65 -7.24
CA GLY A 91 23.55 3.68 -6.76
C GLY A 91 24.05 2.28 -6.41
N GLY A 92 24.97 1.74 -7.22
CA GLY A 92 25.53 0.40 -7.02
C GLY A 92 24.42 -0.67 -6.99
N SER A 93 24.35 -1.43 -5.89
CA SER A 93 23.35 -2.48 -5.68
C SER A 93 22.02 -1.99 -5.08
N LYS A 94 21.85 -0.68 -4.91
CA LYS A 94 20.70 -0.10 -4.22
C LYS A 94 20.05 1.01 -5.04
N SER A 95 18.75 1.15 -4.85
CA SER A 95 17.94 2.24 -5.35
C SER A 95 17.27 2.96 -4.19
N VAL A 96 17.01 4.25 -4.34
CA VAL A 96 16.38 5.09 -3.32
C VAL A 96 15.23 5.86 -3.94
N TYR A 97 14.02 5.67 -3.42
CA TYR A 97 12.83 6.47 -3.73
C TYR A 97 12.61 7.55 -2.67
N LEU A 98 12.36 8.80 -3.09
CA LEU A 98 12.00 9.88 -2.17
C LEU A 98 10.49 9.95 -1.95
N SER A 99 10.03 9.50 -0.78
CA SER A 99 8.63 9.61 -0.35
C SER A 99 8.38 10.91 0.41
N LYS A 100 7.37 11.69 0.00
CA LYS A 100 7.03 12.98 0.60
C LYS A 100 5.58 13.13 1.04
N VAL A 101 4.74 12.13 0.78
CA VAL A 101 3.30 12.17 1.04
C VAL A 101 2.87 10.85 1.64
N LEU A 102 2.03 10.93 2.68
CA LEU A 102 1.17 9.83 3.08
C LEU A 102 -0.28 10.30 2.99
N GLU A 103 -1.15 9.42 2.53
CA GLU A 103 -2.59 9.58 2.49
C GLU A 103 -3.27 8.50 3.35
N ARG A 104 -4.54 8.70 3.65
CA ARG A 104 -5.40 7.69 4.26
C ARG A 104 -6.82 7.80 3.74
N HIS A 105 -7.54 6.70 3.83
CA HIS A 105 -8.98 6.60 3.60
C HIS A 105 -9.66 6.33 4.95
N PRO A 106 -10.20 7.36 5.64
CA PRO A 106 -10.67 7.25 7.03
C PRO A 106 -11.70 6.14 7.26
N PHE A 107 -12.57 5.90 6.28
CA PHE A 107 -13.75 5.06 6.44
C PHE A 107 -13.71 3.74 5.65
N SER A 108 -12.71 3.50 4.80
CA SER A 108 -12.65 2.28 3.98
C SER A 108 -11.28 1.65 3.99
N THR A 109 -11.24 0.32 3.93
CA THR A 109 -10.07 -0.36 3.38
C THR A 109 -9.86 0.02 1.91
N GLN A 110 -8.63 0.03 1.44
CA GLN A 110 -8.31 0.18 0.02
C GLN A 110 -7.39 -0.96 -0.41
N THR A 111 -7.84 -1.75 -1.40
CA THR A 111 -7.10 -2.91 -1.91
C THR A 111 -6.51 -2.61 -3.27
N PHE A 112 -5.23 -2.93 -3.48
CA PHE A 112 -4.56 -2.88 -4.78
C PHE A 112 -4.15 -4.28 -5.20
N VAL A 113 -4.68 -4.73 -6.34
CA VAL A 113 -4.37 -6.03 -6.96
C VAL A 113 -3.57 -5.78 -8.23
N PRO A 114 -2.27 -6.10 -8.28
CA PRO A 114 -1.49 -5.96 -9.51
C PRO A 114 -2.05 -6.86 -10.62
N MET A 115 -2.12 -6.34 -11.83
CA MET A 115 -2.69 -7.04 -12.98
C MET A 115 -1.60 -7.39 -14.00
N GLY A 116 -1.50 -8.68 -14.33
CA GLY A 116 -0.67 -9.15 -15.45
C GLY A 116 0.85 -9.12 -15.22
N GLN A 117 1.31 -8.83 -14.01
CA GLN A 117 2.74 -8.78 -13.69
C GLN A 117 3.30 -10.16 -13.34
N ASP A 118 4.58 -10.37 -13.69
CA ASP A 118 5.31 -11.58 -13.34
C ASP A 118 5.37 -11.78 -11.82
N LYS A 119 4.99 -12.98 -11.35
CA LYS A 119 4.95 -13.33 -9.92
C LYS A 119 6.30 -13.25 -9.21
N SER A 120 7.40 -13.37 -9.94
CA SER A 120 8.77 -13.35 -9.41
C SER A 120 9.36 -11.94 -9.32
N LYS A 121 8.84 -10.98 -10.11
CA LYS A 121 9.39 -9.63 -10.20
C LYS A 121 8.99 -8.76 -9.02
N LEU A 122 10.01 -8.16 -8.38
CA LEU A 122 9.82 -7.02 -7.48
C LEU A 122 9.33 -5.82 -8.29
N SER A 123 8.13 -5.33 -7.97
CA SER A 123 7.35 -4.51 -8.90
C SER A 123 6.92 -3.17 -8.35
N TYR A 124 6.68 -3.08 -7.04
CA TYR A 124 6.23 -1.85 -6.40
C TYR A 124 6.65 -1.79 -4.92
N LEU A 125 6.65 -0.59 -4.35
CA LEU A 125 6.85 -0.33 -2.93
C LEU A 125 5.53 -0.01 -2.27
N VAL A 126 5.40 -0.46 -1.02
CA VAL A 126 4.33 -0.08 -0.10
C VAL A 126 4.98 0.62 1.09
N ILE A 127 4.53 1.83 1.40
CA ILE A 127 5.09 2.65 2.48
C ILE A 127 3.92 3.01 3.39
N VAL A 128 4.04 2.74 4.68
CA VAL A 128 2.96 2.87 5.65
C VAL A 128 3.43 3.50 6.95
N ALA A 129 2.50 4.13 7.66
CA ALA A 129 2.68 4.59 9.03
C ALA A 129 1.47 4.20 9.87
N LYS A 130 1.70 3.97 11.16
CA LYS A 130 0.59 3.92 12.11
C LYS A 130 0.08 5.33 12.39
N THR A 131 -1.20 5.38 12.71
CA THR A 131 -1.84 6.55 13.30
C THR A 131 -1.26 6.82 14.68
N ASN A 132 -1.01 8.09 14.99
CA ASN A 132 -0.76 8.54 16.35
C ASN A 132 -2.08 8.80 17.08
N GLU A 133 -2.48 7.83 17.90
CA GLU A 133 -3.71 7.87 18.71
C GLU A 133 -3.67 8.94 19.80
N SER A 134 -2.52 9.52 20.13
CA SER A 134 -2.43 10.63 21.09
C SER A 134 -2.87 11.97 20.52
N THR A 135 -3.13 12.04 19.20
CA THR A 135 -3.56 13.27 18.52
C THR A 135 -5.03 13.20 18.17
N SER A 136 -5.77 14.27 18.41
CA SER A 136 -7.21 14.35 18.09
C SER A 136 -7.50 14.12 16.60
N GLN A 137 -6.61 14.58 15.72
CA GLN A 137 -6.70 14.39 14.27
C GLN A 137 -6.22 13.02 13.78
N LYS A 138 -5.66 12.18 14.66
CA LYS A 138 -5.15 10.85 14.31
C LYS A 138 -4.12 10.89 13.17
N LEU A 139 -3.19 11.83 13.22
CA LEU A 139 -2.18 12.05 12.17
C LEU A 139 -1.17 10.88 12.10
N PRO A 140 -0.40 10.71 11.01
CA PRO A 140 0.62 9.66 10.98
C PRO A 140 1.73 9.97 11.99
N ASP A 141 2.29 8.93 12.61
CA ASP A 141 3.53 9.06 13.40
C ASP A 141 4.76 9.13 12.47
N PRO A 142 5.45 10.28 12.36
CA PRO A 142 6.60 10.44 11.47
C PRO A 142 7.81 9.57 11.83
N SER A 143 7.85 9.00 13.03
CA SER A 143 8.92 8.11 13.48
C SER A 143 8.66 6.63 13.20
N GLN A 144 7.42 6.27 12.81
CA GLN A 144 6.96 4.89 12.65
C GLN A 144 6.68 4.52 11.19
N ILE A 145 7.49 5.02 10.27
CA ILE A 145 7.42 4.67 8.85
C ILE A 145 7.98 3.26 8.64
N LYS A 146 7.25 2.44 7.88
CA LYS A 146 7.71 1.15 7.35
C LYS A 146 7.59 1.14 5.84
N ALA A 147 8.49 0.41 5.20
CA ALA A 147 8.47 0.20 3.76
C ALA A 147 8.62 -1.29 3.44
N PHE A 148 7.88 -1.72 2.43
CA PHE A 148 7.86 -3.08 1.93
C PHE A 148 8.11 -3.07 0.42
N ILE A 149 8.94 -4.01 -0.05
CA ILE A 149 9.11 -4.30 -1.46
C ILE A 149 8.25 -5.50 -1.82
N CYS A 150 7.45 -5.34 -2.88
CA CYS A 150 6.37 -6.26 -3.21
C CYS A 150 6.60 -6.92 -4.58
N LYS A 151 6.26 -8.20 -4.68
CA LYS A 151 6.23 -8.95 -5.95
C LYS A 151 4.94 -8.71 -6.72
N GLY A 152 4.95 -8.98 -8.02
CA GLY A 152 3.78 -8.85 -8.90
C GLY A 152 2.58 -9.72 -8.54
N ASN A 153 2.74 -10.77 -7.75
CA ASN A 153 1.65 -11.65 -7.30
C ASN A 153 1.16 -11.39 -5.87
N GLN A 154 1.64 -10.31 -5.24
CA GLN A 154 1.17 -9.91 -3.93
C GLN A 154 0.16 -8.78 -4.13
N SER A 155 -1.01 -8.87 -3.49
CA SER A 155 -1.92 -7.73 -3.38
C SER A 155 -1.92 -7.23 -1.95
N ILE A 156 -2.18 -5.95 -1.77
CA ILE A 156 -2.25 -5.34 -0.43
C ILE A 156 -3.63 -4.75 -0.23
N THR A 157 -4.08 -4.77 1.02
CA THR A 157 -5.25 -4.06 1.49
C THR A 157 -4.84 -3.17 2.65
N TYR A 158 -4.82 -1.86 2.45
CA TYR A 158 -4.65 -0.91 3.56
C TYR A 158 -5.88 -0.98 4.46
N GLY A 159 -5.66 -1.00 5.78
CA GLY A 159 -6.74 -0.88 6.76
C GLY A 159 -7.42 0.48 6.70
N ALA A 160 -8.69 0.54 7.12
CA ALA A 160 -9.40 1.82 7.23
C ALA A 160 -8.64 2.80 8.14
N GLY A 161 -8.40 4.01 7.64
CA GLY A 161 -7.67 5.07 8.34
C GLY A 161 -6.16 4.87 8.45
N ILE A 162 -5.59 3.81 7.87
CA ILE A 162 -4.13 3.58 7.87
C ILE A 162 -3.46 4.54 6.88
N TRP A 163 -2.39 5.18 7.35
CA TRP A 163 -1.58 6.07 6.55
C TRP A 163 -0.64 5.29 5.64
N HIS A 164 -0.63 5.62 4.36
CA HIS A 164 0.18 4.97 3.34
C HIS A 164 0.60 5.96 2.25
N ALA A 165 1.70 5.70 1.56
CA ALA A 165 2.07 6.53 0.41
C ALA A 165 1.20 6.18 -0.81
N PRO A 166 0.98 7.14 -1.74
CA PRO A 166 0.48 6.82 -3.07
C PRO A 166 1.30 5.69 -3.71
N MET A 167 0.67 4.87 -4.56
CA MET A 167 1.29 3.67 -5.13
C MET A 167 2.61 3.97 -5.87
N VAL A 168 3.67 3.21 -5.56
CA VAL A 168 5.02 3.45 -6.11
C VAL A 168 5.49 2.24 -6.92
N VAL A 169 5.37 2.31 -8.25
CA VAL A 169 5.94 1.30 -9.16
C VAL A 169 7.47 1.46 -9.22
N ILE A 170 8.19 0.34 -9.16
CA ILE A 170 9.65 0.30 -9.23
C ILE A 170 10.20 -0.63 -10.32
N ASP A 171 9.35 -1.44 -10.95
CA ASP A 171 9.75 -2.17 -12.17
C ASP A 171 9.79 -1.19 -13.34
N GLU A 172 11.00 -0.73 -13.68
CA GLU A 172 11.23 0.18 -14.79
C GLU A 172 11.36 -0.52 -16.15
N THR A 173 11.27 -1.86 -16.20
CA THR A 173 11.28 -2.63 -17.44
C THR A 173 9.93 -2.64 -18.16
N ILE A 174 8.87 -2.18 -17.49
CA ILE A 174 7.53 -2.02 -18.03
C ILE A 174 7.15 -0.54 -18.11
N THR A 175 6.29 -0.19 -19.06
CA THR A 175 5.78 1.19 -19.17
C THR A 175 4.84 1.52 -18.02
N HIS A 176 3.95 0.59 -17.70
CA HIS A 176 2.97 0.73 -16.62
C HIS A 176 2.72 -0.60 -15.91
N LEU A 177 2.43 -0.51 -14.62
CA LEU A 177 1.76 -1.57 -13.87
C LEU A 177 0.33 -1.14 -13.59
N ASP A 178 -0.64 -1.92 -14.06
CA ASP A 178 -2.04 -1.71 -13.78
C ASP A 178 -2.43 -2.40 -12.47
N PHE A 179 -3.26 -1.75 -11.67
CA PHE A 179 -3.86 -2.31 -10.46
C PHE A 179 -5.38 -2.23 -10.55
N ALA A 180 -6.05 -3.35 -10.26
CA ALA A 180 -7.46 -3.30 -9.89
C ALA A 180 -7.56 -2.82 -8.43
N VAL A 181 -8.38 -1.81 -8.18
CA VAL A 181 -8.48 -1.15 -6.89
C VAL A 181 -9.88 -1.28 -6.34
N LEU A 182 -10.05 -1.91 -5.18
CA LEU A 182 -11.33 -2.01 -4.47
C LEU A 182 -11.34 -1.07 -3.27
N ILE A 183 -12.33 -0.18 -3.23
CA ILE A 183 -12.52 0.81 -2.18
C ILE A 183 -14.01 1.17 -2.03
N HIS A 184 -14.44 1.64 -0.87
CA HIS A 184 -15.71 2.34 -0.71
C HIS A 184 -15.47 3.84 -0.74
N GLU A 185 -16.28 4.59 -1.49
CA GLU A 185 -16.17 6.04 -1.61
C GLU A 185 -17.57 6.66 -1.63
N ASN A 186 -17.72 7.86 -1.10
CA ASN A 186 -18.99 8.59 -1.13
C ASN A 186 -18.94 9.89 -1.95
N GLY A 187 -17.78 10.22 -2.53
CA GLY A 187 -17.59 11.40 -3.37
C GLY A 187 -17.30 12.69 -2.59
N VAL A 188 -17.26 12.64 -1.26
CA VAL A 188 -16.89 13.79 -0.42
C VAL A 188 -15.38 13.75 -0.19
N ALA A 189 -14.66 14.70 -0.80
CA ALA A 189 -13.20 14.65 -0.95
C ALA A 189 -12.43 14.42 0.36
N GLU A 190 -12.83 15.05 1.46
CA GLU A 190 -12.20 14.91 2.78
C GLU A 190 -12.58 13.65 3.57
N GLU A 191 -13.69 13.00 3.19
CA GLU A 191 -14.13 11.73 3.75
C GLU A 191 -13.54 10.56 2.99
N ASP A 192 -13.36 10.72 1.68
CA ASP A 192 -12.71 9.73 0.82
C ASP A 192 -11.20 9.74 1.04
N CYS A 193 -10.51 10.88 1.04
CA CYS A 193 -9.05 10.91 1.15
C CYS A 193 -8.49 12.10 1.94
N GLN A 194 -7.54 11.80 2.83
CA GLN A 194 -6.82 12.79 3.63
C GLN A 194 -5.31 12.61 3.48
N GLU A 195 -4.57 13.70 3.33
CA GLU A 195 -3.14 13.72 3.03
C GLU A 195 -2.32 14.42 4.11
N CYS A 196 -1.07 13.98 4.29
CA CYS A 196 -0.03 14.67 5.02
C CYS A 196 1.25 14.72 4.18
N TYR A 197 1.89 15.89 4.13
CA TYR A 197 3.17 16.08 3.47
C TYR A 197 4.33 15.99 4.48
N PHE A 198 5.50 15.65 3.97
CA PHE A 198 6.74 15.54 4.74
C PHE A 198 7.85 16.27 4.00
N ASP A 199 8.52 17.17 4.71
CA ASP A 199 9.59 18.00 4.18
C ASP A 199 10.82 17.91 5.10
N PRO A 200 11.97 17.38 4.63
CA PRO A 200 12.27 17.03 3.24
C PRO A 200 11.74 15.66 2.74
N GLY A 201 11.13 14.84 3.60
CA GLY A 201 10.61 13.49 3.27
C GLY A 201 11.51 12.33 3.73
N TYR A 202 11.21 11.12 3.23
CA TYR A 202 11.91 9.87 3.58
C TYR A 202 12.60 9.27 2.35
N ASN A 203 13.85 8.85 2.52
CA ASN A 203 14.57 8.05 1.54
C ASN A 203 14.25 6.57 1.77
N ILE A 204 13.45 5.99 0.87
CA ILE A 204 13.09 4.58 0.90
C ILE A 204 14.10 3.80 0.07
N GLU A 205 14.98 3.06 0.74
CA GLU A 205 16.04 2.27 0.13
C GLU A 205 15.54 0.86 -0.20
N TYR A 206 15.83 0.37 -1.40
CA TYR A 206 15.48 -0.99 -1.83
C TYR A 206 16.53 -1.56 -2.78
N THR A 207 16.58 -2.89 -2.85
CA THR A 207 17.45 -3.63 -3.78
C THR A 207 16.57 -4.44 -4.73
N LEU A 208 16.81 -4.27 -6.02
CA LEU A 208 16.30 -5.18 -7.03
C LEU A 208 17.29 -6.33 -7.15
N GLU A 209 16.82 -7.58 -7.08
CA GLU A 209 17.69 -8.71 -7.41
C GLU A 209 18.18 -8.51 -8.85
N SER A 210 19.49 -8.56 -9.05
CA SER A 210 20.06 -8.56 -10.40
C SER A 210 19.43 -9.74 -11.13
N SER A 211 18.65 -9.46 -12.17
CA SER A 211 18.21 -10.49 -13.09
C SER A 211 19.47 -11.24 -13.52
N LYS A 212 19.59 -12.51 -13.13
CA LYS A 212 20.54 -13.41 -13.76
C LYS A 212 20.11 -13.45 -15.23
N LEU A 213 20.78 -12.64 -16.04
CA LEU A 213 20.74 -12.71 -17.49
C LEU A 213 21.28 -14.08 -17.93
#